data_AF-A0A4R4RW74-F1
#
_entry.id   AF-A0A4R4RW74-F1
#
_cell.length_a   1.000
_cell.length_b   1.000
_cell.length_c   1.000
_cell.angle_alpha   90.00
_cell.angle_beta   90.00
_cell.angle_gamma   90.00
#
_symmetry.space_group_name_H-M   'P 1'
#
loop_
_entity.id
_entity.type
_entity.pdbx_description
1 polymer ?
#
loop_
_entity_poly.entity_id
_entity_poly.type
_entity_poly.pdbx_seq_one_letter_code
_entity_poly.pdbx_strand_id
1 'polypeptide(L)'
;MTTDDDTTLWWARYRAAGPQRVAPASAYPAGMTRLVEPDASAVWLLPALPDNARPDVLDELGLAGVAVDQPNDTARVLAACLRCCWTEPSGPVWPAAPAPYDQVVAVFRAVTGNRDERALHAAAMGAARRLAGAGWVLFDEDARVVRLGPRVASWSAAELSTLRELWRSMPAPEREA
;
A
#
# COMPACT_ATOMS: atom_id res chain seq x y z
N MET A 1 -21.03 -8.25 25.78
CA MET A 1 -19.67 -8.30 25.21
C MET A 1 -18.98 -7.06 25.70
N THR A 2 -17.96 -7.21 26.52
CA THR A 2 -17.26 -6.08 27.15
C THR A 2 -16.36 -5.39 26.12
N THR A 3 -16.13 -4.08 26.25
CA THR A 3 -15.29 -3.26 25.35
C THR A 3 -13.89 -3.86 25.09
N ASP A 4 -13.40 -4.66 26.04
CA ASP A 4 -12.11 -5.36 25.98
C ASP A 4 -12.13 -6.56 25.00
N ASP A 5 -13.26 -7.27 24.89
CA ASP A 5 -13.45 -8.36 23.93
C ASP A 5 -13.51 -7.81 22.50
N ASP A 6 -14.17 -6.67 22.31
CA ASP A 6 -14.26 -5.97 21.02
C ASP A 6 -12.89 -5.47 20.56
N THR A 7 -12.07 -4.95 21.50
CA THR A 7 -10.70 -4.51 21.22
C THR A 7 -9.81 -5.69 20.85
N THR A 8 -9.91 -6.81 21.57
CA THR A 8 -9.16 -8.04 21.28
C THR A 8 -9.50 -8.59 19.91
N LEU A 9 -10.80 -8.68 19.58
CA LEU A 9 -11.26 -9.13 18.28
C LEU A 9 -10.79 -8.23 17.15
N TRP A 10 -10.75 -6.91 17.40
CA TRP A 10 -10.23 -5.95 16.45
C TRP A 10 -8.75 -6.19 16.14
N TRP A 11 -7.92 -6.33 17.17
CA TRP A 11 -6.50 -6.64 17.01
C TRP A 11 -6.26 -7.97 16.31
N ALA A 12 -7.07 -9.00 16.60
CA ALA A 12 -7.01 -10.28 15.91
C ALA A 12 -7.28 -10.12 14.40
N ARG A 13 -8.31 -9.36 14.02
CA ARG A 13 -8.61 -9.07 12.61
C ARG A 13 -7.50 -8.29 11.93
N TYR A 14 -6.96 -7.27 12.58
CA TYR A 14 -5.84 -6.49 12.03
C TYR A 14 -4.59 -7.34 11.80
N ARG A 15 -4.25 -8.22 12.75
CA ARG A 15 -3.11 -9.14 12.59
C ARG A 15 -3.33 -10.15 11.46
N ALA A 16 -4.56 -10.64 11.30
CA ALA A 16 -4.88 -11.62 10.28
C ALA A 16 -4.97 -11.03 8.87
N ALA A 17 -5.53 -9.82 8.73
CA ALA A 17 -5.93 -9.26 7.44
C ALA A 17 -5.39 -7.84 7.14
N GLY A 18 -4.64 -7.23 8.07
CA GLY A 18 -4.10 -5.88 7.91
C GLY A 18 -5.14 -4.77 8.19
N PRO A 19 -5.02 -3.59 7.55
CA PRO A 19 -5.96 -2.48 7.72
C PRO A 19 -7.43 -2.91 7.58
N GLN A 20 -8.29 -2.41 8.45
CA GLN A 20 -9.70 -2.82 8.48
C GLN A 20 -10.60 -1.75 7.86
N ARG A 21 -11.43 -2.13 6.88
CA ARG A 21 -12.45 -1.27 6.30
C ARG A 21 -13.75 -1.39 7.08
N VAL A 22 -14.29 -0.27 7.56
CA VAL A 22 -15.52 -0.22 8.37
C VAL A 22 -16.46 0.89 7.88
N ALA A 23 -17.72 0.83 8.28
CA ALA A 23 -18.67 1.91 8.00
C ALA A 23 -18.26 3.19 8.74
N PRO A 24 -18.51 4.39 8.20
CA PRO A 24 -18.02 5.65 8.78
C PRO A 24 -18.43 5.91 10.22
N ALA A 25 -19.62 5.44 10.62
CA ALA A 25 -20.19 5.58 11.96
C ALA A 25 -19.77 4.47 12.95
N SER A 26 -18.92 3.52 12.53
CA SER A 26 -18.52 2.39 13.38
C SER A 26 -17.67 2.89 14.55
N ALA A 27 -17.93 2.37 15.75
CA ALA A 27 -17.00 2.52 16.88
C ALA A 27 -15.69 1.79 16.59
N TYR A 28 -14.58 2.30 17.11
CA TYR A 28 -13.25 1.71 16.96
C TYR A 28 -12.42 1.90 18.23
N PRO A 29 -11.45 1.01 18.49
CA PRO A 29 -10.59 1.12 19.66
C PRO A 29 -9.77 2.41 19.67
N ALA A 30 -9.36 2.85 20.86
CA ALA A 30 -8.38 3.94 21.00
C ALA A 30 -7.03 3.56 20.34
N GLY A 31 -6.25 4.56 19.94
CA GLY A 31 -4.94 4.35 19.32
C GLY A 31 -5.02 3.90 17.85
N MET A 32 -6.13 4.17 17.16
CA MET A 32 -6.29 3.91 15.73
C MET A 32 -6.25 5.21 14.92
N THR A 33 -5.49 5.19 13.84
CA THR A 33 -5.55 6.17 12.76
C THR A 33 -6.74 5.87 11.86
N ARG A 34 -7.54 6.90 11.60
CA ARG A 34 -8.75 6.84 10.79
C ARG A 34 -8.50 7.49 9.43
N LEU A 35 -8.56 6.72 8.36
CA LEU A 35 -8.43 7.21 6.99
C LEU A 35 -9.78 7.12 6.27
N VAL A 36 -10.31 8.27 5.86
CA VAL A 36 -11.59 8.33 5.13
C VAL A 36 -11.32 8.01 3.66
N GLU A 37 -12.16 7.19 3.03
CA GLU A 37 -12.10 6.97 1.59
C GLU A 37 -12.50 8.25 0.82
N PRO A 38 -12.01 8.46 -0.41
CA PRO A 38 -12.35 9.64 -1.21
C PRO A 38 -13.85 9.92 -1.35
N ASP A 39 -14.66 8.87 -1.41
CA ASP A 39 -16.12 8.95 -1.54
C ASP A 39 -16.85 8.99 -0.19
N ALA A 40 -16.12 8.99 0.92
CA ALA A 40 -16.61 8.90 2.28
C ALA A 40 -17.54 7.70 2.57
N SER A 41 -17.58 6.69 1.69
CA SER A 41 -18.44 5.52 1.84
C SER A 41 -17.97 4.59 2.95
N ALA A 42 -16.67 4.61 3.23
CA ALA A 42 -16.07 3.84 4.30
C ALA A 42 -14.84 4.54 4.88
N VAL A 43 -14.33 3.89 5.93
CA VAL A 43 -13.16 4.31 6.68
C VAL A 43 -12.23 3.13 6.83
N TRP A 44 -10.95 3.37 6.59
CA TRP A 44 -9.88 2.45 6.95
C TRP A 44 -9.32 2.79 8.31
N LEU A 45 -9.13 1.75 9.10
CA LEU A 45 -8.56 1.83 10.43
C LEU A 45 -7.21 1.13 10.45
N LEU A 46 -6.19 1.85 10.91
CA LEU A 46 -4.84 1.35 11.12
C LEU A 46 -4.42 1.64 12.56
N PRO A 47 -3.61 0.79 13.20
CA PRO A 47 -2.92 1.15 14.42
C PRO A 47 -2.10 2.42 14.24
N ALA A 48 -2.25 3.37 15.17
CA ALA A 48 -1.31 4.45 15.31
C ALA A 48 0.00 3.84 15.84
N LEU A 49 1.00 3.74 14.97
CA LEU A 49 2.32 3.30 15.37
C LEU A 49 2.98 4.42 16.20
N PRO A 50 3.55 4.10 17.36
CA PRO A 50 4.41 5.04 18.08
C PRO A 50 5.57 5.51 17.18
N ASP A 51 6.04 6.74 17.36
CA ASP A 51 7.14 7.31 16.55
C ASP A 51 8.46 6.51 16.67
N ASN A 52 8.61 5.72 17.75
CA ASN A 52 9.75 4.84 17.98
C ASN A 52 9.55 3.42 17.44
N ALA A 53 8.38 3.05 16.92
CA ALA A 53 8.13 1.77 16.26
C ALA A 53 8.62 1.80 14.79
N ARG A 54 9.91 2.09 14.64
CA ARG A 54 10.58 2.24 13.34
C ARG A 54 10.88 0.87 12.72
N PRO A 55 11.06 0.77 11.38
CA PRO A 55 11.35 -0.50 10.73
C PRO A 55 12.62 -1.21 11.23
N ASP A 56 13.66 -0.48 11.64
CA ASP A 56 14.90 -1.00 12.22
C ASP A 56 14.68 -1.76 13.54
N VAL A 57 13.61 -1.44 14.28
CA VAL A 57 13.22 -2.22 15.47
C VAL A 57 12.85 -3.67 15.11
N LEU A 58 12.32 -3.92 13.91
CA LEU A 58 12.06 -5.30 13.47
C LEU A 58 13.38 -6.07 13.27
N ASP A 59 14.38 -5.41 12.70
CA ASP A 59 15.72 -5.99 12.51
C ASP A 59 16.41 -6.25 13.86
N GLU A 60 16.33 -5.30 14.80
CA GLU A 60 16.84 -5.45 16.18
C GLU A 60 16.21 -6.66 16.90
N LEU A 61 14.92 -6.90 16.66
CA LEU A 61 14.18 -8.01 17.25
C LEU A 61 14.31 -9.32 16.47
N GLY A 62 15.04 -9.35 15.35
CA GLY A 62 15.16 -10.52 14.48
C GLY A 62 13.84 -10.96 13.84
N LEU A 63 12.88 -10.04 13.70
CA LEU A 63 11.58 -10.31 13.08
C LEU A 63 11.68 -10.14 11.57
N ALA A 64 10.97 -10.97 10.82
CA ALA A 64 10.91 -10.83 9.37
C ALA A 64 10.15 -9.55 8.98
N GLY A 65 10.81 -8.68 8.19
CA GLY A 65 10.18 -7.51 7.59
C GLY A 65 9.02 -7.85 6.65
N VAL A 66 8.22 -6.85 6.30
CA VAL A 66 7.12 -7.03 5.34
C VAL A 66 7.72 -7.34 3.97
N ALA A 67 7.08 -8.17 3.15
CA ALA A 67 7.63 -8.63 1.86
C ALA A 67 8.04 -7.51 0.87
N VAL A 68 7.65 -6.27 1.13
CA VAL A 68 8.02 -5.06 0.36
C VAL A 68 9.39 -4.49 0.76
N ASP A 69 9.95 -4.92 1.89
CA ASP A 69 11.23 -4.44 2.42
C ASP A 69 12.43 -5.12 1.72
N GLN A 70 12.18 -6.18 0.96
CA GLN A 70 13.18 -6.85 0.12
C GLN A 70 13.10 -6.37 -1.33
N PRO A 71 14.24 -6.24 -2.05
CA PRO A 71 14.29 -5.78 -3.45
C PRO A 71 13.83 -6.86 -4.46
N ASN A 72 12.57 -7.28 -4.33
CA ASN A 72 11.91 -8.29 -5.14
C ASN A 72 10.82 -7.69 -6.06
N ASP A 73 10.17 -8.52 -6.87
CA ASP A 73 9.13 -8.06 -7.80
C ASP A 73 7.93 -7.43 -7.09
N THR A 74 7.62 -7.83 -5.85
CA THR A 74 6.55 -7.21 -5.04
C THR A 74 6.88 -5.76 -4.71
N ALA A 75 8.12 -5.48 -4.27
CA ALA A 75 8.59 -4.12 -4.01
C ALA A 75 8.63 -3.26 -5.28
N ARG A 76 9.11 -3.83 -6.39
CA ARG A 76 9.13 -3.12 -7.70
C ARG A 76 7.74 -2.77 -8.21
N VAL A 77 6.77 -3.67 -8.04
CA VAL A 77 5.38 -3.38 -8.40
C VAL A 77 4.77 -2.33 -7.48
N LEU A 78 5.08 -2.34 -6.18
CA LEU A 78 4.65 -1.25 -5.30
C LEU A 78 5.24 0.10 -5.72
N ALA A 79 6.52 0.15 -6.11
CA ALA A 79 7.13 1.36 -6.65
C ALA A 79 6.44 1.84 -7.94
N ALA A 80 6.06 0.91 -8.83
CA ALA A 80 5.29 1.22 -10.03
C ALA A 80 3.88 1.76 -9.69
N CYS A 81 3.18 1.14 -8.73
CA CYS A 81 1.90 1.65 -8.23
C CYS A 81 2.04 3.05 -7.64
N LEU A 82 3.08 3.30 -6.84
CA LEU A 82 3.38 4.60 -6.26
C LEU A 82 3.61 5.65 -7.34
N ARG A 83 4.38 5.32 -8.38
CA ARG A 83 4.61 6.18 -9.53
C ARG A 83 3.32 6.55 -10.27
N CYS A 84 2.40 5.60 -10.45
CA CYS A 84 1.17 5.82 -11.21
C CYS A 84 0.08 6.51 -10.39
N CYS A 85 -0.03 6.18 -9.09
CA CYS A 85 -1.15 6.60 -8.24
C CYS A 85 -0.84 7.88 -7.41
N TRP A 86 0.42 8.12 -7.06
CA TRP A 86 0.84 9.33 -6.34
C TRP A 86 1.19 10.43 -7.35
N THR A 87 0.17 11.16 -7.79
CA THR A 87 0.28 12.10 -8.93
C THR A 87 1.16 13.32 -8.62
N GLU A 88 1.19 13.75 -7.37
CA GLU A 88 1.96 14.90 -6.90
C GLU A 88 2.80 14.49 -5.68
N PRO A 89 4.13 14.32 -5.82
CA PRO A 89 4.99 13.85 -4.74
C PRO A 89 5.09 14.82 -3.56
N SER A 90 4.77 16.09 -3.74
CA SER A 90 4.67 17.04 -2.62
C SER A 90 3.36 16.90 -1.81
N GLY A 91 2.35 16.27 -2.39
CA GLY A 91 1.04 16.06 -1.77
C GLY A 91 0.97 14.82 -0.87
N PRO A 92 -0.19 14.60 -0.22
CA PRO A 92 -0.42 13.41 0.59
C PRO A 92 -0.41 12.14 -0.28
N VAL A 93 0.18 11.07 0.26
CA VAL A 93 0.24 9.76 -0.42
C VAL A 93 -1.08 8.99 -0.34
N TRP A 94 -1.96 9.37 0.59
CA TRP A 94 -3.30 8.84 0.74
C TRP A 94 -4.33 9.97 0.94
N PRO A 95 -5.52 9.88 0.31
CA PRO A 95 -5.88 8.89 -0.68
C PRO A 95 -5.20 9.17 -2.03
N ALA A 96 -4.68 8.12 -2.67
CA ALA A 96 -4.04 8.23 -3.98
C ALA A 96 -5.06 8.22 -5.12
N ALA A 97 -4.67 8.76 -6.27
CA ALA A 97 -5.47 8.69 -7.49
C ALA A 97 -5.51 7.23 -8.01
N PRO A 98 -6.61 6.82 -8.66
CA PRO A 98 -6.62 5.57 -9.42
C PRO A 98 -5.72 5.65 -10.65
N ALA A 99 -5.10 4.53 -11.00
CA ALA A 99 -4.39 4.34 -12.26
C ALA A 99 -4.83 3.04 -12.93
N PRO A 100 -4.89 3.00 -14.28
CA PRO A 100 -5.03 1.75 -15.01
C PRO A 100 -3.89 0.78 -14.67
N TYR A 101 -4.24 -0.49 -14.45
CA TYR A 101 -3.27 -1.53 -14.12
C TYR A 101 -2.20 -1.70 -15.21
N ASP A 102 -2.56 -1.48 -16.48
CA ASP A 102 -1.62 -1.61 -17.58
C ASP A 102 -0.51 -0.54 -17.54
N GLN A 103 -0.79 0.66 -17.01
CA GLN A 103 0.25 1.67 -16.75
C GLN A 103 1.23 1.19 -15.67
N VAL A 104 0.74 0.50 -14.64
CA VAL A 104 1.59 -0.11 -13.61
C VAL A 104 2.48 -1.19 -14.23
N VAL A 105 1.94 -2.03 -15.11
CA VAL A 105 2.71 -3.06 -15.82
C VAL A 105 3.77 -2.43 -16.74
N ALA A 106 3.45 -1.35 -17.43
CA ALA A 106 4.39 -0.63 -18.29
C ALA A 106 5.57 -0.05 -17.48
N VAL A 107 5.29 0.61 -16.36
CA VAL A 107 6.33 1.12 -15.44
C VAL A 107 7.14 -0.03 -14.85
N PHE A 108 6.49 -1.12 -14.45
CA PHE A 108 7.17 -2.32 -13.93
C PHE A 108 8.09 -2.97 -14.98
N ARG A 109 7.67 -3.03 -16.25
CA ARG A 109 8.50 -3.49 -17.37
C ARG A 109 9.73 -2.61 -17.54
N ALA A 110 9.53 -1.28 -17.52
CA ALA A 110 10.61 -0.33 -17.70
C ALA A 110 11.70 -0.43 -16.61
N VAL A 111 11.33 -0.79 -15.36
CA VAL A 111 12.31 -0.97 -14.27
C VAL A 111 12.93 -2.37 -14.21
N THR A 112 12.28 -3.39 -14.77
CA THR A 112 12.79 -4.78 -14.76
C THR A 112 13.53 -5.17 -16.03
N GLY A 113 13.42 -4.36 -17.09
CA GLY A 113 14.10 -4.58 -18.36
C GLY A 113 13.41 -5.65 -19.22
N ASN A 114 14.19 -6.28 -20.10
CA ASN A 114 13.66 -7.19 -21.11
C ASN A 114 13.37 -8.57 -20.49
N ARG A 115 12.10 -8.78 -20.11
CA ARG A 115 11.57 -10.05 -19.58
C ARG A 115 10.56 -10.61 -20.58
N ASP A 116 10.47 -11.94 -20.65
CA ASP A 116 9.36 -12.60 -21.34
C ASP A 116 8.01 -12.02 -20.90
N GLU A 117 7.15 -11.72 -21.86
CA GLU A 117 5.91 -10.99 -21.62
C GLU A 117 4.95 -11.74 -20.70
N ARG A 118 4.87 -13.08 -20.85
CA ARG A 118 4.01 -13.91 -20.01
C ARG A 118 4.55 -13.96 -18.58
N ALA A 119 5.85 -14.12 -18.42
CA ALA A 119 6.51 -14.11 -17.12
C ALA A 119 6.37 -12.74 -16.42
N LEU A 120 6.49 -11.64 -17.15
CA LEU A 120 6.26 -10.29 -16.65
C LEU A 120 4.85 -10.12 -16.09
N HIS A 121 3.82 -10.46 -16.89
CA HIS A 121 2.42 -10.33 -16.48
C HIS A 121 2.09 -11.21 -15.28
N ALA A 122 2.56 -12.47 -15.26
CA ALA A 122 2.36 -13.36 -14.13
C ALA A 122 3.00 -12.81 -12.84
N ALA A 123 4.22 -12.27 -12.94
CA ALA A 123 4.92 -11.66 -11.81
C ALA A 123 4.20 -10.40 -11.31
N ALA A 124 3.80 -9.50 -12.22
CA ALA A 124 3.07 -8.28 -11.89
C ALA A 124 1.73 -8.59 -11.22
N MET A 125 0.98 -9.57 -11.75
CA MET A 125 -0.32 -9.96 -11.22
C MET A 125 -0.20 -10.60 -9.83
N GLY A 126 0.74 -11.54 -9.68
CA GLY A 126 1.02 -12.18 -8.40
C GLY A 126 1.46 -11.16 -7.34
N ALA A 127 2.30 -10.20 -7.71
CA ALA A 127 2.72 -9.11 -6.83
C ALA A 127 1.55 -8.20 -6.43
N ALA A 128 0.73 -7.76 -7.39
CA ALA A 128 -0.42 -6.90 -7.12
C ALA A 128 -1.42 -7.55 -6.16
N ARG A 129 -1.72 -8.85 -6.34
CA ARG A 129 -2.58 -9.61 -5.42
C ARG A 129 -1.99 -9.73 -4.02
N ARG A 130 -0.67 -9.97 -3.89
CA ARG A 130 0.01 -9.98 -2.58
C ARG A 130 -0.03 -8.61 -1.90
N LEU A 131 0.21 -7.54 -2.66
CA LEU A 131 0.14 -6.16 -2.15
C LEU A 131 -1.30 -5.82 -1.72
N ALA A 132 -2.31 -6.26 -2.47
CA ALA A 132 -3.71 -6.06 -2.14
C ALA A 132 -4.09 -6.80 -0.86
N GLY A 133 -3.72 -8.08 -0.74
CA GLY A 133 -3.93 -8.87 0.48
C GLY A 133 -3.22 -8.29 1.71
N ALA A 134 -2.12 -7.55 1.53
CA ALA A 134 -1.41 -6.86 2.59
C ALA A 134 -1.92 -5.43 2.86
N GLY A 135 -2.82 -4.89 2.04
CA GLY A 135 -3.37 -3.53 2.15
C GLY A 135 -2.45 -2.41 1.66
N TRP A 136 -1.39 -2.74 0.90
CA TRP A 136 -0.49 -1.76 0.27
C TRP A 136 -1.08 -1.14 -0.99
N VAL A 137 -1.96 -1.86 -1.68
CA VAL A 137 -2.72 -1.38 -2.83
C VAL A 137 -4.19 -1.77 -2.67
N LEU A 138 -5.09 -1.01 -3.28
CA LEU A 138 -6.42 -1.48 -3.61
C LEU A 138 -6.41 -1.84 -5.09
N PHE A 139 -6.80 -3.07 -5.42
CA PHE A 139 -6.82 -3.53 -6.79
C PHE A 139 -8.20 -4.06 -7.14
N ASP A 140 -8.88 -3.35 -8.04
CA ASP A 140 -10.07 -3.83 -8.72
C ASP A 140 -9.60 -4.62 -9.94
N GLU A 141 -9.58 -5.95 -9.81
CA GLU A 141 -9.08 -6.84 -10.85
C GLU A 141 -10.00 -6.86 -12.07
N ASP A 142 -11.31 -6.72 -11.88
CA ASP A 142 -12.33 -6.72 -12.94
C ASP A 142 -12.26 -5.42 -13.76
N ALA A 143 -12.22 -4.27 -13.08
CA ALA A 143 -12.06 -2.98 -13.73
C ALA A 143 -10.62 -2.68 -14.17
N ARG A 144 -9.66 -3.52 -13.76
CA ARG A 144 -8.21 -3.33 -14.00
C ARG A 144 -7.71 -1.98 -13.50
N VAL A 145 -8.16 -1.55 -12.32
CA VAL A 145 -7.79 -0.27 -11.70
C VAL A 145 -7.06 -0.49 -10.39
N VAL A 146 -5.93 0.19 -10.21
CA VAL A 146 -5.14 0.17 -8.97
C VAL A 146 -5.20 1.52 -8.29
N ARG A 147 -5.22 1.52 -6.96
CA ARG A 147 -4.92 2.67 -6.10
C ARG A 147 -3.89 2.26 -5.06
N LEU A 148 -3.15 3.20 -4.49
CA LEU A 148 -2.43 2.91 -3.24
C LEU A 148 -3.44 2.54 -2.16
N GLY A 149 -3.05 1.60 -1.30
CA GLY A 149 -3.85 1.06 -0.21
C GLY A 149 -3.61 1.80 1.09
N PRO A 150 -4.49 1.64 2.08
CA PRO A 150 -4.46 2.40 3.33
C PRO A 150 -3.13 2.29 4.10
N ARG A 151 -2.40 1.18 3.94
CA ARG A 151 -1.12 0.96 4.61
C ARG A 151 -0.06 1.99 4.23
N VAL A 152 -0.13 2.62 3.06
CA VAL A 152 0.84 3.67 2.68
C VAL A 152 0.80 4.89 3.60
N ALA A 153 -0.31 5.11 4.32
CA ALA A 153 -0.41 6.19 5.29
C ALA A 153 0.37 5.92 6.58
N SER A 154 0.88 4.70 6.79
CA SER A 154 1.76 4.40 7.93
C SER A 154 3.22 4.78 7.68
N TRP A 155 3.57 5.26 6.48
CA TRP A 155 4.93 5.74 6.21
C TRP A 155 5.20 7.04 6.98
N SER A 156 6.34 7.06 7.65
CA SER A 156 6.90 8.22 8.33
C SER A 156 7.32 9.30 7.32
N ALA A 157 7.54 10.52 7.83
CA ALA A 157 8.04 11.63 7.01
C ALA A 157 9.40 11.31 6.35
N ALA A 158 10.27 10.55 7.03
CA ALA A 158 11.57 10.14 6.51
C ALA A 158 11.42 9.14 5.35
N GLU A 159 10.57 8.12 5.51
CA GLU A 159 10.25 7.17 4.43
C GLU A 159 9.63 7.89 3.23
N LEU A 160 8.69 8.81 3.46
CA LEU A 160 8.09 9.61 2.39
C LEU A 160 9.14 10.46 1.66
N SER A 161 10.16 10.99 2.35
CA SER A 161 11.26 11.70 1.70
C SER A 161 12.01 10.78 0.73
N THR A 162 12.40 9.59 1.18
CA THR A 162 13.06 8.58 0.35
C THR A 162 12.19 8.15 -0.83
N LEU A 163 10.89 7.96 -0.60
CA LEU A 163 9.94 7.57 -1.64
C LEU A 163 9.74 8.66 -2.69
N ARG A 164 9.88 9.95 -2.36
CA ARG A 164 9.87 11.05 -3.35
C ARG A 164 11.09 10.99 -4.27
N GLU A 165 12.26 10.67 -3.73
CA GLU A 165 13.47 10.46 -4.53
C GLU A 165 13.27 9.29 -5.50
N LEU A 166 12.76 8.15 -4.99
CA LEU A 166 12.41 6.99 -5.81
C LEU A 166 11.38 7.37 -6.88
N TRP A 167 10.29 8.04 -6.52
CA TRP A 167 9.25 8.45 -7.45
C TRP A 167 9.80 9.29 -8.61
N ARG A 168 10.81 10.14 -8.35
CA ARG A 168 11.47 10.97 -9.37
C ARG A 168 12.41 10.19 -10.28
N SER A 169 13.01 9.10 -9.80
CA SER A 169 13.89 8.25 -10.62
C SER A 169 13.12 7.21 -11.45
N MET A 170 11.86 6.93 -11.07
CA MET A 170 11.01 5.97 -11.76
C MET A 170 10.55 6.49 -13.14
N PRO A 171 10.44 5.60 -14.15
CA PRO A 171 9.86 5.94 -15.45
C PRO A 171 8.46 6.58 -15.32
N ALA A 172 8.15 7.56 -16.17
CA ALA A 172 6.80 8.11 -16.22
C ALA A 172 5.81 7.08 -16.77
N PRO A 173 4.58 6.98 -16.21
CA PRO A 173 3.53 6.19 -16.84
C PRO A 173 3.19 6.81 -18.20
N GLU A 174 2.95 5.97 -19.18
CA GLU A 174 2.42 6.41 -20.46
C GLU A 174 1.05 7.05 -20.22
N ARG A 175 0.87 8.30 -20.68
CA ARG A 175 -0.44 8.94 -20.66
C ARG A 175 -1.22 8.40 -21.86
N GLU A 176 -2.44 7.92 -21.63
CA GLU A 176 -3.37 7.65 -22.74
C GLU A 176 -3.51 8.94 -23.57
N ALA A 177 -3.33 8.80 -24.88
CA ALA A 177 -3.47 9.86 -25.87
C ALA A 177 -4.95 10.10 -26.22
#